data_AF-A0A8S2ZFL3-F1
#
_entry.id   AF-A0A8S2ZFL3-F1
#
_cell.length_a   1.000
_cell.length_b   1.000
_cell.length_c   1.000
_cell.angle_alpha   90.00
_cell.angle_beta   90.00
_cell.angle_gamma   90.00
#
_symmetry.space_group_name_H-M   'P 1'
#
loop_
_entity.id
_entity.type
_entity.pdbx_description
1 polymer ?
#
loop_
_entity_poly.entity_id
_entity_poly.type
_entity_poly.pdbx_seq_one_letter_code
_entity_poly.pdbx_strand_id
1 'polypeptide(L)'
;MLESLLLPYENTTDSLIDPIYECYFIQALYWSLGAGLTEPAREIFDKQVKYLSSMNSTDEGPTGQAKFDEIPVHEETLFEYYFDAEHECWISWKRLVPKYVHNPEKKFYEILVPTVDTIRSDWLLQLCYKIKRPVLFVGESGTSKTATINAFLRKLNPDQNLVL
;
A
#
# COMPACT_ATOMS: atom_id res chain seq x y z
N MET A 1 -2.58 -8.18 -8.26
CA MET A 1 -2.29 -7.72 -6.88
C MET A 1 -1.64 -8.81 -6.05
N LEU A 2 -2.25 -9.99 -5.88
CA LEU A 2 -1.62 -11.06 -5.11
C LEU A 2 -0.25 -11.46 -5.68
N GLU A 3 -0.17 -11.70 -6.99
CA GLU A 3 1.08 -12.01 -7.71
C GLU A 3 2.23 -11.02 -7.43
N SER A 4 1.94 -9.71 -7.27
CA SER A 4 2.98 -8.72 -6.98
C SER A 4 3.48 -8.76 -5.54
N LEU A 5 2.66 -9.24 -4.61
CA LEU A 5 2.99 -9.36 -3.18
C LEU A 5 3.76 -10.65 -2.88
N LEU A 6 3.54 -11.72 -3.66
CA LEU A 6 4.25 -12.98 -3.47
C LEU A 6 5.76 -12.82 -3.69
N LEU A 7 6.54 -13.51 -2.86
CA LEU A 7 7.98 -13.67 -3.05
C LEU A 7 8.25 -14.61 -4.24
N PRO A 8 9.37 -14.43 -4.99
CA PRO A 8 9.77 -15.37 -6.02
C PRO A 8 9.95 -16.78 -5.44
N TYR A 9 9.44 -17.78 -6.16
CA TYR A 9 9.45 -19.20 -5.75
C TYR A 9 10.83 -19.74 -5.35
N GLU A 10 11.91 -19.16 -5.88
CA GLU A 10 13.29 -19.58 -5.59
C GLU A 10 13.73 -19.39 -4.13
N ASN A 11 12.99 -18.62 -3.32
CA ASN A 11 13.29 -18.37 -1.90
C ASN A 11 12.36 -19.12 -0.92
N THR A 12 11.47 -19.98 -1.40
CA THR A 12 10.49 -20.67 -0.55
C THR A 12 11.07 -22.01 -0.08
N THR A 13 11.57 -22.07 1.16
CA THR A 13 11.70 -23.35 1.87
C THR A 13 10.32 -23.99 2.00
N ASP A 14 10.22 -25.31 1.82
CA ASP A 14 9.02 -26.18 1.61
C ASP A 14 7.82 -26.07 2.59
N SER A 15 7.70 -25.04 3.44
CA SER A 15 6.50 -24.82 4.25
C SER A 15 5.39 -24.18 3.41
N LEU A 16 4.60 -25.03 2.76
CA LEU A 16 3.42 -24.70 1.94
C LEU A 16 2.31 -23.86 2.64
N ILE A 17 2.48 -23.46 3.90
CA ILE A 17 1.48 -22.68 4.67
C ILE A 17 2.22 -21.77 5.66
N ASP A 18 2.88 -20.73 5.16
CA ASP A 18 3.35 -19.65 6.02
C ASP A 18 2.17 -18.72 6.35
N PRO A 19 1.84 -18.45 7.64
CA PRO A 19 0.76 -17.54 8.03
C PRO A 19 0.81 -16.17 7.35
N ILE A 20 1.98 -15.69 6.91
CA ILE A 20 2.11 -14.43 6.18
C ILE A 20 1.32 -14.40 4.85
N TYR A 21 1.04 -15.56 4.24
CA TYR A 21 0.26 -15.64 3.01
C TYR A 21 -1.20 -15.21 3.22
N GLU A 22 -1.75 -15.39 4.42
CA GLU A 22 -3.07 -14.88 4.76
C GLU A 22 -3.06 -13.34 4.77
N CYS A 23 -2.02 -12.73 5.34
CA CYS A 23 -1.84 -11.27 5.31
C CYS A 23 -1.69 -10.74 3.88
N TYR A 24 -0.92 -11.42 3.02
CA TYR A 24 -0.83 -11.06 1.60
C TYR A 24 -2.17 -11.19 0.87
N PHE A 25 -2.93 -12.24 1.16
CA PHE A 25 -4.25 -12.43 0.58
C PHE A 25 -5.20 -11.31 0.99
N ILE A 26 -5.23 -10.95 2.27
CA ILE A 26 -6.04 -9.85 2.80
C ILE A 26 -5.60 -8.52 2.16
N GLN A 27 -4.30 -8.18 2.17
CA GLN A 27 -3.80 -6.96 1.53
C GLN A 27 -4.17 -6.92 0.03
N ALA A 28 -4.04 -8.04 -0.68
CA ALA A 28 -4.42 -8.13 -2.08
C ALA A 28 -5.92 -7.89 -2.27
N LEU A 29 -6.77 -8.45 -1.41
CA LEU A 29 -8.23 -8.32 -1.45
C LEU A 29 -8.67 -6.85 -1.29
N TYR A 30 -8.07 -6.13 -0.35
CA TYR A 30 -8.31 -4.69 -0.14
C TYR A 30 -7.94 -3.88 -1.37
N TRP A 31 -6.78 -4.12 -1.97
CA TRP A 31 -6.29 -3.34 -3.10
C TRP A 31 -6.74 -3.83 -4.48
N SER A 32 -7.48 -4.95 -4.56
CA SER A 32 -8.13 -5.39 -5.80
C SER A 32 -9.63 -5.15 -5.78
N LEU A 33 -10.34 -5.72 -4.81
CA LEU A 33 -11.80 -5.63 -4.74
C LEU A 33 -12.24 -4.37 -3.99
N GLY A 34 -11.53 -4.03 -2.91
CA GLY A 34 -11.84 -2.87 -2.08
C GLY A 34 -11.45 -1.51 -2.69
N ALA A 35 -10.46 -1.48 -3.58
CA ALA A 35 -9.88 -0.23 -4.09
C ALA A 35 -10.89 0.67 -4.82
N GLY A 36 -11.83 0.08 -5.57
CA GLY A 36 -12.85 0.79 -6.32
C GLY A 36 -14.09 1.19 -5.51
N LEU A 37 -14.16 0.84 -4.23
CA LEU A 37 -15.29 1.16 -3.37
C LEU A 37 -15.24 2.62 -2.90
N THR A 38 -16.42 3.21 -2.73
CA THR A 38 -16.60 4.51 -2.06
C THR A 38 -16.26 4.40 -0.58
N GLU A 39 -15.95 5.51 0.09
CA GLU A 39 -15.59 5.53 1.52
C GLU A 39 -16.62 4.81 2.41
N PRO A 40 -17.94 5.05 2.32
CA PRO A 40 -18.91 4.31 3.14
C PRO A 40 -18.95 2.81 2.85
N ALA A 41 -18.73 2.41 1.59
CA ALA A 41 -18.69 1.01 1.20
C ALA A 41 -17.40 0.32 1.69
N ARG A 42 -16.28 1.06 1.81
CA ARG A 42 -15.03 0.55 2.37
C ARG A 42 -15.15 0.18 3.84
N GLU A 43 -15.89 0.94 4.65
CA GLU A 43 -16.13 0.58 6.05
C GLU A 43 -16.93 -0.73 6.18
N ILE A 44 -17.96 -0.90 5.34
CA ILE A 44 -18.76 -2.13 5.34
C ILE A 44 -17.89 -3.32 4.91
N PHE A 45 -17.13 -3.14 3.82
CA PHE A 45 -16.19 -4.14 3.32
C PHE A 45 -15.14 -4.52 4.37
N ASP A 46 -14.54 -3.54 5.04
CA ASP A 46 -13.54 -3.75 6.07
C ASP A 46 -14.08 -4.61 7.22
N LYS A 47 -15.27 -4.27 7.75
CA LYS A 47 -15.93 -5.06 8.78
C LYS A 47 -16.16 -6.51 8.36
N GLN A 48 -16.56 -6.75 7.11
CA GLN A 48 -16.79 -8.10 6.60
C GLN A 48 -15.49 -8.88 6.44
N VAL A 49 -14.43 -8.27 5.89
CA VAL A 49 -13.14 -8.96 5.73
C VAL A 49 -12.53 -9.31 7.08
N LYS A 50 -12.54 -8.36 8.03
CA LYS A 50 -12.08 -8.61 9.40
C LYS A 50 -12.86 -9.75 10.08
N TYR A 51 -14.19 -9.76 9.95
CA TYR A 51 -15.04 -10.85 10.45
C TYR A 51 -14.69 -12.21 9.82
N LEU A 52 -14.51 -12.26 8.50
CA LEU A 52 -14.21 -13.50 7.76
C LEU A 52 -12.80 -14.02 8.03
N SER A 53 -11.83 -13.12 8.31
CA SER A 53 -10.45 -13.51 8.62
C SER A 53 -10.33 -14.36 9.88
N SER A 54 -11.29 -14.26 10.81
CA SER A 54 -11.25 -14.96 12.11
C SER A 54 -9.98 -14.68 12.95
N MET A 55 -9.24 -13.62 12.63
CA MET A 55 -8.03 -13.20 13.35
C MET A 55 -8.37 -12.33 14.57
N ASN A 56 -7.50 -12.34 15.58
CA ASN A 56 -7.68 -11.50 16.75
C ASN A 56 -7.45 -10.02 16.38
N SER A 57 -8.34 -9.14 16.83
CA SER A 57 -8.15 -7.69 16.67
C SER A 57 -7.31 -7.14 17.82
N THR A 58 -6.34 -6.29 17.50
CA THR A 58 -5.47 -5.61 18.47
C THR A 58 -5.48 -4.11 18.20
N ASP A 59 -5.70 -3.30 19.24
CA ASP A 59 -5.44 -1.85 19.19
C ASP A 59 -3.98 -1.61 19.55
N GLU A 60 -3.17 -1.38 18.53
CA GLU A 60 -1.73 -1.18 18.66
C GLU A 60 -1.35 0.26 19.05
N GLY A 61 -2.32 1.17 19.16
CA GLY A 61 -2.07 2.57 19.43
C GLY A 61 -1.33 3.30 18.29
N PRO A 62 -0.92 4.57 18.50
CA PRO A 62 -0.35 5.39 17.44
C PRO A 62 1.06 4.98 16.99
N THR A 63 1.78 4.21 17.81
CA THR A 63 3.18 3.85 17.58
C THR A 63 3.45 2.34 17.62
N GLY A 64 2.46 1.52 18.02
CA GLY A 64 2.59 0.07 17.99
C GLY A 64 2.39 -0.52 16.59
N GLN A 65 2.59 -1.84 16.50
CA GLN A 65 2.40 -2.63 15.28
C GLN A 65 1.65 -3.90 15.70
N ALA A 66 0.65 -4.29 14.93
CA ALA A 66 0.00 -5.59 15.08
C ALA A 66 0.83 -6.64 14.34
N LYS A 67 0.96 -7.84 14.90
CA LYS A 67 1.72 -8.94 14.27
C LYS A 67 0.94 -9.58 13.13
N PHE A 68 1.58 -10.48 12.39
CA PHE A 68 0.96 -11.22 11.29
C PHE A 68 -0.28 -12.05 11.70
N ASP A 69 -0.40 -12.45 12.98
CA ASP A 69 -1.54 -13.20 13.52
C ASP A 69 -2.64 -12.32 14.14
N GLU A 70 -2.52 -11.00 13.96
CA GLU A 70 -3.45 -10.00 14.47
C GLU A 70 -3.95 -9.07 13.35
N ILE A 71 -5.11 -8.47 13.58
CA ILE A 71 -5.67 -7.39 12.75
C ILE A 71 -5.59 -6.08 13.54
N PRO A 72 -4.88 -5.06 13.02
CA PRO A 72 -4.83 -3.77 13.69
C PRO A 72 -6.18 -3.05 13.58
N VAL A 73 -6.56 -2.34 14.65
CA VAL A 73 -7.83 -1.61 14.71
C VAL A 73 -7.70 -0.18 15.24
N HIS A 74 -6.47 0.32 15.42
CA HIS A 74 -6.26 1.71 15.86
C HIS A 74 -6.76 2.73 14.82
N GLU A 75 -6.47 2.50 13.54
CA GLU A 75 -7.01 3.28 12.42
C GLU A 75 -8.37 2.72 11.97
N GLU A 76 -9.13 3.56 11.26
CA GLU A 76 -10.52 3.28 10.90
C GLU A 76 -10.71 1.99 10.09
N THR A 77 -9.81 1.70 9.15
CA THR A 77 -9.91 0.54 8.27
C THR A 77 -8.53 -0.03 7.95
N LEU A 78 -8.47 -1.29 7.50
CA LEU A 78 -7.23 -1.92 7.05
C LEU A 78 -6.65 -1.27 5.78
N PHE A 79 -7.40 -0.40 5.08
CA PHE A 79 -6.86 0.44 3.99
C PHE A 79 -5.79 1.44 4.49
N GLU A 80 -5.78 1.73 5.79
CA GLU A 80 -4.81 2.59 6.45
C GLU A 80 -3.55 1.85 6.89
N TYR A 81 -3.43 0.56 6.54
CA TYR A 81 -2.28 -0.28 6.85
C TYR A 81 -1.60 -0.89 5.62
N TYR A 82 -0.32 -1.18 5.81
CA TYR A 82 0.55 -1.95 4.96
C TYR A 82 1.06 -3.16 5.76
N PHE A 83 1.01 -4.35 5.18
CA PHE A 83 1.67 -5.51 5.75
C PHE A 83 3.16 -5.54 5.34
N ASP A 84 4.04 -5.40 6.32
CA ASP A 84 5.47 -5.55 6.17
C ASP A 84 5.87 -7.01 6.38
N ALA A 85 6.16 -7.70 5.28
CA ALA A 85 6.53 -9.11 5.33
C ALA A 85 7.95 -9.37 5.82
N GLU A 86 8.85 -8.38 5.81
CA GLU A 86 10.20 -8.55 6.37
C GLU A 86 10.15 -8.58 7.91
N HIS A 87 9.26 -7.79 8.49
CA HIS A 87 9.07 -7.69 9.94
C HIS A 87 7.81 -8.40 10.45
N GLU A 88 7.09 -9.09 9.56
CA GLU A 88 5.86 -9.85 9.83
C GLU A 88 4.81 -9.06 10.63
N CYS A 89 4.58 -7.79 10.26
CA CYS A 89 3.70 -6.90 11.02
C CYS A 89 2.93 -5.91 10.14
N TRP A 90 1.80 -5.44 10.66
CA TRP A 90 1.02 -4.37 10.06
C TRP A 90 1.50 -3.00 10.53
N ILE A 91 1.68 -2.09 9.57
CA ILE A 91 2.18 -0.73 9.79
C ILE A 91 1.17 0.28 9.24
N SER A 92 0.75 1.23 10.07
CA SER A 92 -0.08 2.36 9.61
C SER A 92 0.69 3.19 8.57
N TRP A 93 0.05 3.50 7.44
CA TRP A 93 0.65 4.35 6.41
C TRP A 93 1.05 5.72 6.94
N LYS A 94 0.37 6.24 7.97
CA LYS A 94 0.73 7.52 8.62
C LYS A 94 2.16 7.52 9.14
N ARG A 95 2.66 6.37 9.59
CA ARG A 95 4.03 6.21 10.10
C ARG A 95 5.08 6.23 8.99
N LEU A 96 4.67 5.94 7.75
CA LEU A 96 5.54 5.90 6.58
C LEU A 96 5.63 7.25 5.87
N VAL A 97 4.86 8.25 6.29
CA VAL A 97 4.91 9.60 5.69
C VAL A 97 6.15 10.34 6.22
N PRO A 98 7.15 10.62 5.37
CA PRO A 98 8.31 11.39 5.81
C PRO A 98 7.91 12.84 6.09
N LYS A 99 8.62 13.47 7.04
CA LYS A 99 8.46 14.91 7.30
C LYS A 99 8.82 15.70 6.03
N TYR A 100 7.90 16.55 5.59
CA TYR A 100 8.16 17.43 4.46
C TYR A 100 9.26 18.44 4.78
N VAL A 101 10.27 18.50 3.92
CA VAL A 101 11.34 19.51 3.95
C VAL A 101 11.29 20.29 2.65
N HIS A 102 10.92 21.57 2.76
CA HIS A 102 10.80 22.44 1.59
C HIS A 102 12.18 22.86 1.07
N ASN A 103 12.40 22.73 -0.24
CA ASN A 103 13.51 23.36 -0.93
C ASN A 103 13.00 24.63 -1.65
N PRO A 104 13.42 25.84 -1.24
CA PRO A 104 13.01 27.11 -1.87
C PRO A 104 13.40 27.25 -3.36
N GLU A 105 14.37 26.48 -3.83
CA GLU A 105 14.82 26.50 -5.23
C GLU A 105 13.90 25.69 -6.16
N LYS A 106 13.05 24.81 -5.60
CA LYS A 106 12.10 24.02 -6.40
C LYS A 106 10.98 24.90 -6.92
N LYS A 107 10.64 24.74 -8.20
CA LYS A 107 9.48 25.39 -8.79
C LYS A 107 8.21 24.82 -8.18
N PHE A 108 7.18 25.65 -8.04
CA PHE A 108 5.92 25.28 -7.39
C PHE A 108 5.31 23.98 -7.92
N TYR A 109 5.31 23.78 -9.25
CA TYR A 109 4.75 22.58 -9.88
C TYR A 109 5.59 21.30 -9.68
N GLU A 110 6.80 21.41 -9.13
CA GLU A 110 7.71 20.29 -8.82
C GLU A 110 7.63 19.89 -7.35
N ILE A 111 6.88 20.64 -6.55
CA ILE A 111 6.67 20.35 -5.14
C ILE A 111 5.61 19.26 -5.02
N LEU A 112 6.05 18.07 -4.58
CA LEU A 112 5.17 16.99 -4.15
C LEU A 112 5.33 16.83 -2.64
N VAL A 113 4.29 17.20 -1.89
CA VAL A 113 4.27 17.00 -0.44
C VAL A 113 3.97 15.52 -0.17
N PRO A 114 4.81 14.82 0.62
CA PRO A 114 4.52 13.46 1.00
C PRO A 114 3.29 13.44 1.90
N THR A 115 2.27 12.71 1.46
CA THR A 115 1.06 12.39 2.21
C THR A 115 0.83 10.87 2.19
N VAL A 116 -0.06 10.38 3.06
CA VAL A 116 -0.50 8.98 3.06
C VAL A 116 -0.92 8.53 1.65
N ASP A 117 -1.68 9.35 0.93
CA ASP A 117 -2.12 9.05 -0.44
C ASP A 117 -0.98 8.90 -1.43
N THR A 118 0.04 9.78 -1.36
CA THR A 118 1.20 9.68 -2.25
C THR A 118 2.04 8.45 -1.96
N ILE A 119 2.21 8.07 -0.69
CA ILE A 119 2.97 6.88 -0.29
C ILE A 119 2.24 5.61 -0.72
N ARG A 120 0.92 5.51 -0.46
CA ARG A 120 0.09 4.37 -0.90
C ARG A 120 0.09 4.22 -2.42
N SER A 121 -0.05 5.34 -3.12
CA SER A 121 -0.02 5.38 -4.58
C SER A 121 1.32 4.92 -5.15
N ASP A 122 2.43 5.41 -4.60
CA ASP A 122 3.78 5.03 -5.01
C ASP A 122 4.03 3.53 -4.75
N TRP A 123 3.60 3.02 -3.59
CA TRP A 123 3.65 1.58 -3.29
C TRP A 123 2.85 0.73 -4.28
N LEU A 124 1.62 1.11 -4.61
CA LEU A 124 0.80 0.39 -5.59
C LEU A 124 1.44 0.42 -6.99
N LEU A 125 2.00 1.56 -7.40
CA LEU A 125 2.74 1.69 -8.66
C LEU A 125 3.97 0.78 -8.68
N GLN A 126 4.74 0.70 -7.60
CA GLN A 126 5.89 -0.21 -7.48
C GLN A 126 5.48 -1.67 -7.67
N LEU A 127 4.39 -2.10 -7.03
CA LEU A 127 3.89 -3.47 -7.15
C LEU A 127 3.48 -3.81 -8.58
N CYS A 128 2.75 -2.94 -9.25
CA CYS A 128 2.34 -3.16 -10.63
C CYS A 128 3.51 -3.07 -11.61
N TYR A 129 4.48 -2.18 -11.37
CA TYR A 129 5.71 -2.07 -12.13
C TYR A 129 6.52 -3.37 -12.07
N LYS A 130 6.69 -3.97 -10.87
CA LYS A 130 7.40 -5.24 -10.65
C LYS A 130 6.86 -6.36 -11.54
N ILE A 131 5.53 -6.46 -11.68
CA ILE A 131 4.86 -7.48 -12.50
C ILE A 131 4.52 -7.00 -13.92
N LYS A 132 5.00 -5.83 -14.33
CA LYS A 132 4.78 -5.22 -15.66
C LYS A 132 3.30 -5.13 -16.07
N ARG A 133 2.42 -4.78 -15.12
CA ARG A 133 0.98 -4.58 -15.39
C ARG A 133 0.62 -3.09 -15.42
N PRO A 134 -0.21 -2.66 -16.39
CA PRO A 134 -0.65 -1.27 -16.47
C PRO A 134 -1.58 -0.92 -15.30
N VAL A 135 -1.56 0.35 -14.91
CA VAL A 135 -2.36 0.90 -13.80
C VAL A 135 -3.09 2.14 -14.25
N LEU A 136 -4.34 2.30 -13.83
CA LEU A 136 -5.16 3.48 -14.04
C LEU A 136 -5.53 4.10 -12.69
N PHE A 137 -5.19 5.38 -12.51
CA PHE A 137 -5.63 6.15 -11.35
C PHE A 137 -6.84 7.02 -11.73
N VAL A 138 -7.96 6.79 -11.06
CA VAL A 138 -9.22 7.52 -11.27
C VAL A 138 -9.51 8.41 -10.06
N GLY A 139 -10.05 9.59 -10.29
CA GLY A 139 -10.44 10.53 -9.24
C GLY A 139 -10.61 11.95 -9.79
N GLU A 140 -11.13 12.85 -8.98
CA GLU A 140 -11.41 14.24 -9.36
C GLU A 140 -10.18 15.00 -9.87
N SER A 141 -10.38 16.05 -10.66
CA SER A 141 -9.27 16.89 -11.11
C SER A 141 -8.55 17.52 -9.91
N GLY A 142 -7.23 17.65 -9.98
CA GLY A 142 -6.42 18.26 -8.91
C GLY A 142 -6.01 17.32 -7.76
N THR A 143 -6.41 16.04 -7.74
CA THR A 143 -6.02 15.10 -6.67
C THR A 143 -4.61 14.50 -6.81
N SER A 144 -3.65 15.26 -7.34
CA SER A 144 -2.24 14.90 -7.48
C SER A 144 -1.89 13.62 -8.26
N LYS A 145 -2.86 12.90 -8.85
CA LYS A 145 -2.65 11.65 -9.61
C LYS A 145 -1.49 11.73 -10.62
N THR A 146 -1.56 12.71 -11.53
CA THR A 146 -0.53 12.93 -12.55
C THR A 146 0.83 13.30 -11.95
N ALA A 147 0.83 14.10 -10.88
CA ALA A 147 2.07 14.50 -10.20
C ALA A 147 2.75 13.29 -9.54
N THR A 148 1.97 12.42 -8.87
CA THR A 148 2.47 11.20 -8.24
C THR A 148 3.03 10.21 -9.26
N ILE A 149 2.31 9.96 -10.37
CA ILE A 149 2.80 9.07 -11.45
C ILE A 149 4.09 9.61 -12.06
N ASN A 150 4.14 10.91 -12.38
CA ASN A 150 5.36 11.52 -12.93
C ASN A 150 6.53 11.48 -11.95
N ALA A 151 6.28 11.69 -10.66
CA ALA A 151 7.30 11.58 -9.62
C ALA A 151 7.83 10.14 -9.51
N PHE A 152 6.96 9.14 -9.61
CA PHE A 152 7.35 7.73 -9.63
C PHE A 152 8.19 7.41 -10.88
N LEU A 153 7.74 7.77 -12.07
CA LEU A 153 8.44 7.50 -13.33
C LEU A 153 9.85 8.11 -13.37
N ARG A 154 10.03 9.31 -12.80
CA ARG A 154 11.34 9.97 -12.71
C ARG A 154 12.35 9.24 -11.80
N LYS A 155 11.90 8.37 -10.90
CA LYS A 155 12.77 7.54 -10.04
C LYS A 155 13.23 6.26 -10.75
N LEU A 156 12.58 5.87 -11.84
CA LEU A 156 12.91 4.65 -12.57
C LEU A 156 14.24 4.81 -13.31
N ASN A 157 14.94 3.68 -13.49
CA ASN A 157 16.20 3.68 -14.23
C ASN A 157 15.96 4.06 -15.70
N PRO A 158 16.54 5.16 -16.20
CA PRO A 158 16.33 5.64 -17.56
C PRO A 158 16.91 4.71 -18.64
N ASP A 159 17.90 3.87 -18.31
CA ASP A 159 18.48 2.91 -19.25
C ASP A 159 17.56 1.71 -19.52
N GLN A 160 16.67 1.42 -18.56
CA GLN A 160 15.68 0.33 -18.65
C GLN A 160 14.28 0.84 -18.99
N ASN A 161 13.98 2.10 -18.69
CA ASN A 161 12.66 2.70 -18.84
C ASN A 161 12.76 4.02 -19.60
N LEU A 162 12.35 3.99 -20.87
CA LEU A 162 12.21 5.19 -21.69
C LEU A 162 10.88 5.86 -21.35
N VAL A 163 10.96 7.06 -20.78
CA VAL A 163 9.81 7.96 -20.65
C VAL A 163 9.72 8.76 -21.94
N LEU A 164 8.75 8.40 -22.80
CA LEU A 164 8.49 9.07 -24.08
C LEU A 164 7.86 10.45 -23.89
#